data_AF-A0A957UTH6-F1
#
_entry.id   AF-A0A957UTH6-F1
#
_cell.length_a   1.000
_cell.length_b   1.000
_cell.length_c   1.000
_cell.angle_alpha   90.00
_cell.angle_beta   90.00
_cell.angle_gamma   90.00
#
_symmetry.space_group_name_H-M   'P 1'
#
loop_
_entity.id
_entity.type
_entity.pdbx_description
1 polymer ?
#
loop_
_entity_poly.entity_id
_entity_poly.type
_entity_poly.pdbx_seq_one_letter_code
_entity_poly.pdbx_strand_id
1 'polypeptide(L)'
;MGFMVDAVPIEAMSVEYVGREAQAILAYDAIVVEETTPHEHGLALLTALHHTGALPIYVGVPECPACVEETFKQGAGDFLVKDSDGFYLAKLPQIVQRQAHFHAMLMERTHQIETLTAQNLKLAQQVDDLMAFSDSVAHDLKNPITHFLSYADFLRENHASLPEAEIDAHMDIILRQSRKMHEIIDVLLLLARVRQVNDLEISKLNMRAIINDALERLAPEIQEADARIKIPERLPDVLGYAPWVESVWVNYLSNGIKYGGTPPTLHVGAAAENKQQVRF
;
A
#
# COMPACT_ATOMS: atom_id res chain seq x y z
N MET A 1 -39.88 -1.08 -17.64
CA MET A 1 -39.04 -1.24 -16.44
C MET A 1 -39.64 -0.32 -15.40
N GLY A 2 -40.34 -0.87 -14.40
CA GLY A 2 -41.09 -0.06 -13.43
C GLY A 2 -40.13 0.59 -12.46
N PHE A 3 -40.17 1.92 -12.35
CA PHE A 3 -39.48 2.64 -11.29
C PHE A 3 -40.17 2.28 -9.97
N MET A 4 -39.41 1.76 -9.01
CA MET A 4 -39.90 1.59 -7.64
C MET A 4 -39.91 2.98 -7.01
N VAL A 5 -41.10 3.55 -6.84
CA VAL A 5 -41.25 4.86 -6.21
C VAL A 5 -41.42 4.63 -4.72
N ASP A 6 -40.32 4.75 -3.97
CA ASP A 6 -40.40 4.89 -2.52
C ASP A 6 -40.81 6.34 -2.22
N ALA A 7 -42.12 6.54 -2.08
CA ALA A 7 -42.67 7.83 -1.67
C ALA A 7 -42.58 7.94 -0.14
N VAL A 8 -41.65 8.76 0.36
CA VAL A 8 -41.68 9.19 1.76
C VAL A 8 -42.82 10.20 1.91
N PRO A 9 -43.79 10.00 2.83
CA PRO A 9 -44.86 10.97 3.04
C PRO A 9 -44.31 12.34 3.41
N ILE A 10 -44.78 13.38 2.72
CA ILE A 10 -44.34 14.79 2.83
C ILE A 10 -44.39 15.31 4.27
N GLU A 11 -45.28 14.77 5.12
CA GLU A 11 -45.44 15.17 6.52
C GLU A 11 -44.26 14.76 7.44
N ALA A 12 -43.31 13.94 6.96
CA ALA A 12 -42.13 13.50 7.71
C ALA A 12 -40.79 14.12 7.25
N MET A 13 -40.72 14.71 6.05
CA MET A 13 -39.49 15.30 5.48
C MET A 13 -39.37 16.80 5.82
N SER A 14 -38.96 17.10 7.06
CA SER A 14 -38.52 18.45 7.46
C SER A 14 -37.03 18.66 7.18
N VAL A 15 -36.55 19.91 7.22
CA VAL A 15 -35.11 20.22 7.15
C VAL A 15 -34.31 19.46 8.24
N GLU A 16 -34.89 19.29 9.42
CA GLU A 16 -34.28 18.49 10.50
C GLU A 16 -34.20 17.00 10.15
N TYR A 17 -35.19 16.45 9.44
CA TYR A 17 -35.17 15.07 8.98
C TYR A 17 -34.06 14.86 7.95
N VAL A 18 -33.91 15.77 6.98
CA VAL A 18 -32.83 15.71 5.99
C VAL A 18 -31.46 15.70 6.65
N GLY A 19 -31.26 16.52 7.68
CA GLY A 19 -30.03 16.51 8.46
C GLY A 19 -29.75 15.19 9.20
N ARG A 20 -30.78 14.50 9.69
CA ARG A 20 -30.64 13.22 10.41
C ARG A 20 -30.47 12.02 9.49
N GLU A 21 -31.12 12.03 8.33
CA GLU A 21 -31.23 10.89 7.41
C GLU A 21 -30.43 11.09 6.10
N ALA A 22 -29.44 11.98 6.10
CA ALA A 22 -28.67 12.36 4.91
C ALA A 22 -28.11 11.14 4.13
N GLN A 23 -27.60 10.11 4.82
CA GLN A 23 -27.10 8.89 4.17
C GLN A 23 -28.19 8.06 3.49
N ALA A 24 -29.37 7.95 4.11
CA ALA A 24 -30.51 7.23 3.52
C ALA A 24 -31.04 7.98 2.29
N ILE A 25 -31.01 9.32 2.33
CA ILE A 25 -31.41 10.19 1.23
C ILE A 25 -30.49 10.03 0.01
N LEU A 26 -29.18 9.90 0.21
CA LEU A 26 -28.22 9.68 -0.87
C LEU A 26 -28.34 8.30 -1.55
N ALA A 27 -29.08 7.36 -0.96
CA ALA A 27 -29.32 6.06 -1.57
C ALA A 27 -30.34 6.10 -2.72
N TYR A 28 -31.09 7.20 -2.87
CA TYR A 28 -32.06 7.36 -3.96
C TYR A 28 -31.40 7.84 -5.26
N ASP A 29 -31.75 7.20 -6.37
CA ASP A 29 -31.27 7.57 -7.71
C ASP A 29 -31.77 8.96 -8.16
N ALA A 30 -32.97 9.35 -7.71
CA ALA A 30 -33.57 10.65 -7.96
C ALA A 30 -34.48 11.05 -6.80
N ILE A 31 -34.49 12.34 -6.48
CA ILE A 31 -35.36 12.93 -5.46
C ILE A 31 -36.24 13.95 -6.15
N VAL A 32 -37.54 13.89 -5.93
CA VAL A 32 -38.50 14.86 -6.48
C VAL A 32 -39.04 15.69 -5.32
N VAL A 33 -38.84 17.01 -5.39
CA VAL A 33 -39.33 17.97 -4.41
C VAL A 33 -40.46 18.75 -5.04
N GLU A 34 -41.66 18.60 -4.50
CA GLU A 34 -42.85 19.29 -5.01
C GLU A 34 -43.10 20.59 -4.25
N GLU A 35 -43.48 21.65 -4.98
CA GLU A 35 -43.95 22.90 -4.40
C GLU A 35 -45.32 22.71 -3.75
N THR A 36 -45.38 22.77 -2.43
CA THR A 36 -46.61 22.89 -1.61
C THR A 36 -46.70 24.29 -1.03
N THR A 37 -47.79 25.02 -1.30
CA THR A 37 -47.95 26.41 -0.85
C THR A 37 -48.09 26.55 0.68
N PRO A 38 -47.63 27.69 1.28
CA PRO A 38 -46.97 28.82 0.63
C PRO A 38 -45.44 28.81 0.83
N HIS A 39 -44.72 28.71 -0.30
CA HIS A 39 -43.32 29.08 -0.62
C HIS A 39 -42.12 28.70 0.26
N GLU A 40 -42.24 28.48 1.57
CA GLU A 40 -41.05 28.33 2.42
C GLU A 40 -40.53 26.88 2.53
N HIS A 41 -41.41 25.88 2.41
CA HIS A 41 -41.03 24.50 2.68
C HIS A 41 -40.20 23.86 1.55
N GLY A 42 -40.57 24.07 0.29
CA GLY A 42 -39.89 23.44 -0.85
C GLY A 42 -38.47 23.95 -1.09
N LEU A 43 -38.28 25.27 -1.07
CA LEU A 43 -36.95 25.88 -1.25
C LEU A 43 -36.01 25.58 -0.08
N ALA A 44 -36.50 25.65 1.17
CA ALA A 44 -35.69 25.28 2.33
C ALA A 44 -35.27 23.80 2.30
N LEU A 45 -36.14 22.92 1.80
CA LEU A 45 -35.83 21.51 1.60
C LEU A 45 -34.79 21.29 0.49
N LEU A 46 -34.86 22.05 -0.61
CA LEU A 46 -33.82 22.01 -1.66
C LEU A 46 -32.44 22.36 -1.08
N THR A 47 -32.35 23.46 -0.33
CA THR A 47 -31.09 23.89 0.29
C THR A 47 -30.55 22.83 1.24
N ALA A 48 -31.43 22.22 2.05
CA ALA A 48 -31.06 21.15 2.96
C ALA A 48 -30.52 19.91 2.22
N LEU A 49 -31.20 19.50 1.14
CA LEU A 49 -30.79 18.37 0.30
C LEU A 49 -29.48 18.65 -0.42
N HIS A 50 -29.28 19.87 -0.92
CA HIS A 50 -28.04 20.27 -1.57
C HIS A 50 -26.82 20.11 -0.66
N HIS A 51 -26.95 20.49 0.62
CA HIS A 51 -25.88 20.29 1.60
C HIS A 51 -25.55 18.83 1.89
N THR A 52 -26.45 17.89 1.57
CA THR A 52 -26.15 16.45 1.64
C THR A 52 -25.39 15.95 0.42
N GLY A 53 -25.33 16.73 -0.67
CA GLY A 53 -24.80 16.31 -1.97
C GLY A 53 -25.85 15.74 -2.93
N ALA A 54 -27.12 15.70 -2.52
CA ALA A 54 -28.21 15.30 -3.38
C ALA A 54 -28.54 16.35 -4.45
N LEU A 55 -29.06 15.89 -5.58
CA LEU A 55 -29.45 16.75 -6.71
C LEU A 55 -30.95 16.58 -7.02
N PRO A 56 -31.84 17.21 -6.23
CA PRO A 56 -33.28 17.05 -6.36
C PRO A 56 -33.85 17.70 -7.63
N ILE A 57 -34.92 17.11 -8.16
CA ILE A 57 -35.77 17.66 -9.21
C ILE A 57 -36.86 18.46 -8.53
N TYR A 58 -36.92 19.76 -8.78
CA TYR A 58 -37.98 20.60 -8.23
C TYR A 58 -39.21 20.62 -9.16
N VAL A 59 -40.41 20.45 -8.61
CA VAL A 59 -41.67 20.43 -9.36
C VAL A 59 -42.59 21.54 -8.85
N GLY A 60 -42.78 22.60 -9.63
CA GLY A 60 -43.51 23.79 -9.17
C GLY A 60 -44.21 24.55 -10.29
N VAL A 61 -44.95 25.59 -9.92
CA VAL A 61 -45.61 26.49 -10.87
C VAL A 61 -44.72 27.73 -11.00
N PRO A 62 -43.97 27.91 -12.09
CA PRO A 62 -43.15 29.10 -12.24
C PRO A 62 -44.05 30.29 -12.56
N GLU A 63 -44.20 31.20 -11.59
CA GLU A 63 -44.82 32.50 -11.81
C GLU A 63 -43.90 33.45 -12.61
N CYS A 64 -42.61 33.11 -12.78
CA CYS A 64 -41.61 33.92 -13.46
C CYS A 64 -40.33 33.16 -13.85
N PRO A 65 -39.54 33.60 -14.86
CA PRO A 65 -38.23 33.01 -15.18
C PRO A 65 -37.19 33.12 -14.05
N ALA A 66 -37.19 34.22 -13.29
CA ALA A 66 -36.28 34.41 -12.15
C ALA A 66 -36.53 33.38 -11.03
N CYS A 67 -37.76 32.88 -10.93
CA CYS A 67 -38.19 31.90 -9.96
C CYS A 67 -37.53 30.53 -10.22
N VAL A 68 -37.32 30.17 -11.49
CA VAL A 68 -36.61 28.93 -11.88
C VAL A 68 -35.12 29.05 -11.58
N GLU A 69 -34.49 30.18 -11.88
CA GLU A 69 -33.08 30.42 -11.57
C GLU A 69 -32.80 30.31 -10.06
N GLU A 70 -33.72 30.81 -9.23
CA GLU A 70 -33.63 30.70 -7.77
C GLU A 70 -33.61 29.24 -7.32
N THR A 71 -34.42 28.35 -7.90
CA THR A 71 -34.40 26.91 -7.52
C THR A 71 -33.04 26.25 -7.78
N PHE A 72 -32.37 26.58 -8.89
CA PHE A 72 -31.02 26.08 -9.17
C PHE A 72 -29.98 26.64 -8.20
N LYS A 73 -30.10 27.92 -7.82
CA LYS A 73 -29.25 28.54 -6.78
C LYS A 73 -29.41 27.87 -5.42
N GLN A 74 -30.61 27.40 -5.11
CA GLN A 74 -30.91 26.64 -3.89
C GLN A 74 -30.55 25.14 -3.99
N GLY A 75 -29.98 24.70 -5.13
CA GLY A 75 -29.40 23.37 -5.29
C GLY A 75 -30.30 22.33 -5.96
N ALA A 76 -31.38 22.76 -6.64
CA ALA A 76 -32.09 21.87 -7.57
C ALA A 76 -31.15 21.41 -8.70
N GLY A 77 -31.14 20.11 -8.98
CA GLY A 77 -30.46 19.54 -10.14
C GLY A 77 -31.26 19.69 -11.43
N ASP A 78 -32.58 19.79 -11.33
CA ASP A 78 -33.48 19.96 -12.45
C ASP A 78 -34.82 20.60 -12.03
N PHE A 79 -35.63 21.03 -12.99
CA PHE A 79 -36.93 21.65 -12.74
C PHE A 79 -38.02 21.12 -13.67
N LEU A 80 -39.22 20.87 -13.13
CA LEU A 80 -40.43 20.53 -13.87
C LEU A 80 -41.56 21.53 -13.58
N VAL A 81 -42.08 22.12 -14.65
CA VAL A 81 -43.21 23.06 -14.61
C VAL A 81 -44.52 22.30 -14.49
N LYS A 82 -45.31 22.56 -13.44
CA LYS A 82 -46.69 22.10 -13.33
C LYS A 82 -47.60 22.86 -14.30
N ASP A 83 -48.45 22.13 -15.02
CA ASP A 83 -49.55 22.69 -15.80
C ASP A 83 -50.90 22.36 -15.15
N SER A 84 -51.94 23.14 -15.46
CA SER A 84 -53.28 22.98 -14.90
C SER A 84 -53.95 21.65 -15.28
N ASP A 85 -53.52 21.08 -16.40
CA ASP A 85 -54.15 19.91 -17.02
C ASP A 85 -53.46 18.59 -16.63
N GLY A 86 -52.36 18.65 -15.87
CA GLY A 86 -51.60 17.48 -15.41
C GLY A 86 -50.69 16.83 -16.45
N PHE A 87 -50.53 17.41 -17.65
CA PHE A 87 -49.66 16.91 -18.70
C PHE A 87 -48.18 16.93 -18.33
N TYR A 88 -47.77 17.75 -17.35
CA TYR A 88 -46.40 17.78 -16.85
C TYR A 88 -45.93 16.41 -16.33
N LEU A 89 -46.83 15.58 -15.80
CA LEU A 89 -46.52 14.23 -15.33
C LEU A 89 -45.99 13.32 -16.45
N ALA A 90 -46.35 13.57 -17.72
CA ALA A 90 -45.82 12.83 -18.86
C ALA A 90 -44.33 13.14 -19.11
N LYS A 91 -43.82 14.28 -18.64
CA LYS A 91 -42.40 14.67 -18.76
C LYS A 91 -41.55 14.18 -17.59
N LEU A 92 -42.17 13.93 -16.43
CA LEU A 92 -41.47 13.52 -15.21
C LEU A 92 -40.56 12.29 -15.40
N PRO A 93 -40.98 11.19 -16.08
CA PRO A 93 -40.10 10.04 -16.31
C PRO A 93 -38.81 10.38 -17.06
N GLN A 94 -38.88 11.29 -18.04
CA GLN A 94 -37.70 11.71 -18.82
C GLN A 94 -36.71 12.50 -17.96
N ILE A 95 -37.23 13.39 -17.10
CA ILE A 95 -36.42 14.20 -16.19
C ILE A 95 -35.79 13.32 -15.11
N VAL A 96 -36.57 12.43 -14.50
CA VAL A 96 -36.08 11.45 -13.51
C VAL A 96 -34.98 10.57 -14.12
N GLN A 97 -35.19 10.05 -15.34
CA GLN A 97 -34.19 9.24 -16.02
C GLN A 97 -32.91 10.03 -16.33
N ARG A 98 -33.03 11.28 -16.80
CA ARG A 98 -31.88 12.18 -17.03
C ARG A 98 -31.10 12.40 -15.73
N GLN A 99 -31.81 12.68 -14.64
CA GLN A 99 -31.20 12.97 -13.35
C GLN A 99 -30.50 11.75 -12.75
N ALA A 100 -31.16 10.59 -12.78
CA ALA A 100 -30.57 9.34 -12.33
C ALA A 100 -29.31 8.98 -13.14
N HIS A 101 -29.34 9.17 -14.46
CA HIS A 101 -28.16 8.94 -15.30
C HIS A 101 -27.00 9.89 -14.95
N PHE A 102 -27.29 11.16 -14.71
CA PHE A 102 -26.28 12.13 -14.31
C PHE A 102 -25.68 11.78 -12.93
N HIS A 103 -26.52 11.41 -11.96
CA HIS A 103 -26.07 10.98 -10.64
C HIS A 103 -25.16 9.74 -10.72
N ALA A 104 -25.55 8.73 -11.48
CA ALA A 104 -24.73 7.53 -11.70
C ALA A 104 -23.34 7.88 -12.29
N MET A 105 -23.28 8.82 -13.24
CA MET A 105 -22.02 9.27 -13.83
C MET A 105 -21.13 10.01 -12.81
N LEU A 106 -21.72 10.81 -11.91
CA LEU A 106 -20.98 11.47 -10.84
C LEU A 106 -20.43 10.46 -9.82
N MET A 107 -21.20 9.44 -9.46
CA MET A 107 -20.74 8.37 -8.58
C MET A 107 -19.58 7.60 -9.22
N GLU A 108 -19.69 7.25 -10.50
CA GLU A 108 -18.61 6.56 -11.24
C GLU A 108 -17.34 7.42 -11.29
N ARG A 109 -17.45 8.72 -11.60
CA ARG A 109 -16.31 9.65 -11.62
C ARG A 109 -15.65 9.78 -10.26
N THR A 110 -16.45 9.88 -9.19
CA THR A 110 -15.95 9.99 -7.82
C THR A 110 -15.17 8.73 -7.46
N HIS A 111 -15.72 7.55 -7.74
CA HIS A 111 -15.04 6.28 -7.52
C HIS A 111 -13.74 6.14 -8.33
N GLN A 112 -13.73 6.60 -9.58
CA GLN A 112 -12.51 6.63 -10.41
C GLN A 112 -11.44 7.54 -9.80
N ILE A 113 -11.82 8.73 -9.31
CA ILE A 113 -10.90 9.67 -8.66
C ILE A 113 -10.35 9.07 -7.37
N GLU A 114 -11.18 8.46 -6.54
CA GLU A 114 -10.75 7.77 -5.31
C GLU A 114 -9.77 6.63 -5.62
N THR A 115 -10.06 5.84 -6.66
CA THR A 115 -9.17 4.75 -7.08
C THR A 115 -7.83 5.29 -7.57
N LEU A 116 -7.84 6.33 -8.41
CA LEU A 116 -6.61 6.96 -8.92
C LEU A 116 -5.80 7.63 -7.82
N THR A 117 -6.45 8.28 -6.85
CA THR A 117 -5.75 8.90 -5.71
C THR A 117 -5.11 7.83 -4.82
N ALA A 118 -5.81 6.73 -4.54
CA ALA A 118 -5.23 5.59 -3.82
C ALA A 118 -4.04 4.96 -4.56
N GLN A 119 -4.13 4.80 -5.88
CA GLN A 119 -3.02 4.30 -6.71
C GLN A 119 -1.82 5.25 -6.72
N ASN A 120 -2.05 6.56 -6.85
CA ASN A 120 -1.00 7.57 -6.80
C ASN A 120 -0.30 7.60 -5.45
N LEU A 121 -1.05 7.48 -4.34
CA LEU A 121 -0.47 7.41 -3.00
C LEU A 121 0.41 6.16 -2.85
N LYS A 122 -0.07 5.01 -3.35
CA LYS A 122 0.72 3.77 -3.35
C LYS A 122 2.00 3.90 -4.18
N LEU A 123 1.92 4.53 -5.35
CA LEU A 123 3.09 4.78 -6.20
C LEU A 123 4.09 5.72 -5.53
N ALA A 124 3.61 6.81 -4.93
CA ALA A 124 4.45 7.75 -4.17
C ALA A 124 5.19 7.03 -3.03
N GLN A 125 4.49 6.19 -2.26
CA GLN A 125 5.13 5.38 -1.23
C GLN A 125 6.21 4.44 -1.80
N GLN A 126 5.96 3.79 -2.94
CA GLN A 126 6.95 2.93 -3.58
C GLN A 126 8.19 3.70 -4.05
N VAL A 127 8.01 4.93 -4.51
CA VAL A 127 9.10 5.83 -4.90
C VAL A 127 9.91 6.24 -3.68
N ASP A 128 9.26 6.62 -2.58
CA ASP A 128 9.92 6.97 -1.32
C ASP A 128 10.71 5.78 -0.74
N ASP A 129 10.12 4.58 -0.72
CA ASP A 129 10.78 3.35 -0.28
C ASP A 129 12.03 3.04 -1.13
N LEU A 130 11.94 3.27 -2.46
CA LEU A 130 13.06 3.07 -3.37
C LEU A 130 14.17 4.11 -3.14
N MET A 131 13.83 5.37 -2.88
CA MET A 131 14.81 6.41 -2.58
C MET A 131 15.54 6.12 -1.27
N ALA A 132 14.80 5.81 -0.20
CA ALA A 132 15.37 5.44 1.09
C ALA A 132 16.30 4.20 0.98
N PHE A 133 15.88 3.19 0.22
CA PHE A 133 16.71 2.04 -0.09
C PHE A 133 17.99 2.43 -0.83
N SER A 134 17.88 3.24 -1.88
CA SER A 134 19.02 3.68 -2.69
C SER A 134 20.05 4.45 -1.85
N ASP A 135 19.57 5.33 -0.97
CA ASP A 135 20.41 6.10 -0.05
C ASP A 135 21.13 5.19 0.97
N SER A 136 20.42 4.23 1.56
CA SER A 136 21.01 3.25 2.49
C SER A 136 22.12 2.46 1.82
N VAL A 137 21.87 1.96 0.60
CA VAL A 137 22.86 1.19 -0.17
C VAL A 137 24.09 2.03 -0.51
N ALA A 138 23.89 3.28 -0.96
CA ALA A 138 24.98 4.17 -1.28
C ALA A 138 25.86 4.44 -0.06
N HIS A 139 25.26 4.67 1.10
CA HIS A 139 25.98 4.84 2.36
C HIS A 139 26.75 3.57 2.76
N ASP A 140 26.09 2.41 2.69
CA ASP A 140 26.68 1.12 3.08
C ASP A 140 27.86 0.72 2.19
N LEU A 141 27.88 1.11 0.91
CA LEU A 141 29.02 0.96 0.01
C LEU A 141 30.09 2.04 0.21
N LYS A 142 29.68 3.31 0.42
CA LYS A 142 30.62 4.43 0.57
C LYS A 142 31.55 4.24 1.77
N ASN A 143 31.04 3.69 2.86
CA ASN A 143 31.82 3.46 4.07
C ASN A 143 33.02 2.52 3.84
N PRO A 144 32.85 1.25 3.42
CA PRO A 144 33.96 0.35 3.17
C PRO A 144 34.90 0.86 2.06
N ILE A 145 34.39 1.54 1.03
CA ILE A 145 35.24 2.19 0.00
C ILE A 145 36.15 3.25 0.64
N THR A 146 35.60 4.11 1.49
CA THR A 146 36.35 5.18 2.16
C THR A 146 37.46 4.61 3.04
N HIS A 147 37.15 3.56 3.81
CA HIS A 147 38.16 2.87 4.62
C HIS A 147 39.21 2.18 3.74
N PHE A 148 38.79 1.45 2.71
CA PHE A 148 39.69 0.79 1.76
C PHE A 148 40.71 1.78 1.19
N LEU A 149 40.23 2.92 0.66
CA LEU A 149 41.09 3.95 0.08
C LEU A 149 42.03 4.55 1.12
N SER A 150 41.53 4.86 2.32
CA SER A 150 42.33 5.45 3.39
C SER A 150 43.50 4.55 3.82
N TYR A 151 43.27 3.25 3.97
CA TYR A 151 44.33 2.29 4.33
C TYR A 151 45.28 2.03 3.16
N ALA A 152 44.77 1.98 1.92
CA ALA A 152 45.60 1.83 0.74
C ALA A 152 46.54 3.04 0.54
N ASP A 153 46.03 4.26 0.73
CA ASP A 153 46.84 5.49 0.67
C ASP A 153 47.87 5.53 1.81
N PHE A 154 47.47 5.16 3.04
CA PHE A 154 48.39 5.07 4.17
C PHE A 154 49.56 4.11 3.91
N LEU A 155 49.26 2.91 3.40
CA LEU A 155 50.29 1.94 3.01
C LEU A 155 51.17 2.46 1.88
N ARG A 156 50.59 3.08 0.85
CA ARG A 156 51.36 3.68 -0.26
C ARG A 156 52.41 4.66 0.26
N GLU A 157 52.04 5.50 1.22
CA GLU A 157 52.90 6.56 1.77
C GLU A 157 53.94 6.04 2.78
N ASN A 158 53.61 5.01 3.56
CA ASN A 158 54.40 4.62 4.73
C ASN A 158 55.02 3.21 4.67
N HIS A 159 54.73 2.39 3.65
CA HIS A 159 55.16 0.97 3.59
C HIS A 159 56.67 0.75 3.82
N ALA A 160 57.54 1.64 3.32
CA ALA A 160 58.99 1.49 3.45
C ALA A 160 59.49 1.66 4.90
N SER A 161 58.70 2.32 5.75
CA SER A 161 59.02 2.59 7.16
C SER A 161 58.26 1.70 8.14
N LEU A 162 57.27 0.94 7.68
CA LEU A 162 56.43 0.10 8.53
C LEU A 162 57.06 -1.29 8.71
N PRO A 163 56.96 -1.89 9.91
CA PRO A 163 57.24 -3.31 10.10
C PRO A 163 56.31 -4.17 9.24
N GLU A 164 56.80 -5.33 8.78
CA GLU A 164 56.03 -6.27 7.94
C GLU A 164 54.69 -6.66 8.60
N ALA A 165 54.69 -6.90 9.92
CA ALA A 165 53.47 -7.22 10.66
C ALA A 165 52.41 -6.11 10.65
N GLU A 166 52.81 -4.84 10.59
CA GLU A 166 51.86 -3.72 10.48
C GLU A 166 51.32 -3.60 9.06
N ILE A 167 52.15 -3.87 8.05
CA ILE A 167 51.72 -3.94 6.64
C ILE A 167 50.65 -5.02 6.48
N ASP A 168 50.88 -6.22 7.01
CA ASP A 168 49.92 -7.32 6.96
C ASP A 168 48.61 -6.95 7.66
N ALA A 169 48.67 -6.34 8.84
CA ALA A 169 47.48 -5.91 9.57
C ALA A 169 46.63 -4.89 8.77
N HIS A 170 47.26 -3.97 8.05
CA HIS A 170 46.57 -3.02 7.17
C HIS A 170 46.01 -3.68 5.91
N MET A 171 46.75 -4.60 5.29
CA MET A 171 46.29 -5.40 4.16
C MET A 171 45.06 -6.23 4.53
N ASP A 172 45.03 -6.80 5.74
CA ASP A 172 43.86 -7.50 6.27
C ASP A 172 42.64 -6.58 6.41
N ILE A 173 42.82 -5.31 6.80
CA ILE A 173 41.72 -4.35 6.84
C ILE A 173 41.18 -4.10 5.43
N ILE A 174 42.05 -3.89 4.45
CA ILE A 174 41.68 -3.68 3.04
C ILE A 174 40.88 -4.89 2.52
N LEU A 175 41.37 -6.11 2.76
CA LEU A 175 40.69 -7.34 2.37
C LEU A 175 39.31 -7.47 3.04
N ARG A 176 39.20 -7.16 4.34
CA ARG A 176 37.90 -7.15 5.04
C ARG A 176 36.92 -6.15 4.44
N GLN A 177 37.36 -4.93 4.11
CA GLN A 177 36.48 -3.95 3.45
C GLN A 177 36.05 -4.41 2.06
N SER A 178 36.95 -5.04 1.30
CA SER A 178 36.63 -5.62 -0.02
C SER A 178 35.57 -6.73 0.07
N ARG A 179 35.72 -7.66 1.02
CA ARG A 179 34.71 -8.70 1.26
C ARG A 179 33.36 -8.10 1.64
N LYS A 180 33.34 -7.08 2.51
CA LYS A 180 32.11 -6.38 2.89
C LYS A 180 31.40 -5.73 1.69
N MET A 181 32.15 -5.11 0.77
CA MET A 181 31.57 -4.57 -0.47
C MET A 181 30.95 -5.67 -1.34
N HIS A 182 31.61 -6.82 -1.47
CA HIS A 182 31.07 -7.98 -2.18
C HIS A 182 29.76 -8.48 -1.56
N GLU A 183 29.71 -8.64 -0.23
CA GLU A 183 28.49 -9.05 0.49
C GLU A 183 27.31 -8.11 0.20
N ILE A 184 27.55 -6.78 0.21
CA ILE A 184 26.50 -5.79 -0.09
C ILE A 184 26.01 -5.94 -1.53
N ILE A 185 26.91 -6.12 -2.49
CA ILE A 185 26.56 -6.30 -3.91
C ILE A 185 25.76 -7.59 -4.11
N ASP A 186 26.13 -8.68 -3.47
CA ASP A 186 25.42 -9.96 -3.57
C ASP A 186 23.99 -9.84 -3.03
N VAL A 187 23.80 -9.14 -1.91
CA VAL A 187 22.46 -8.85 -1.35
C VAL A 187 21.63 -8.01 -2.33
N LEU A 188 22.24 -7.01 -2.98
CA LEU A 188 21.55 -6.19 -3.98
C LEU A 188 21.11 -7.00 -5.21
N LEU A 189 22.00 -7.84 -5.73
CA LEU A 189 21.72 -8.70 -6.88
C LEU A 189 20.67 -9.77 -6.56
N LEU A 190 20.65 -10.26 -5.31
CA LEU A 190 19.62 -11.16 -4.82
C LEU A 190 18.26 -10.44 -4.79
N LEU A 191 18.19 -9.25 -4.19
CA LEU A 191 16.95 -8.47 -4.11
C LEU A 191 16.39 -8.13 -5.51
N ALA A 192 17.27 -7.72 -6.43
CA ALA A 192 16.88 -7.42 -7.81
C ALA A 192 16.28 -8.65 -8.52
N ARG A 193 16.89 -9.83 -8.32
CA ARG A 193 16.35 -11.11 -8.84
C ARG A 193 15.01 -11.45 -8.21
N VAL A 194 14.87 -11.31 -6.90
CA VAL A 194 13.62 -11.63 -6.18
C VAL A 194 12.44 -10.82 -6.73
N ARG A 195 12.66 -9.55 -7.10
CA ARG A 195 11.60 -8.68 -7.65
C ARG A 195 11.20 -8.96 -9.10
N GLN A 196 12.04 -9.65 -9.88
CA GLN A 196 11.78 -9.92 -11.30
C GLN A 196 11.13 -11.28 -11.56
N VAL A 197 11.22 -12.21 -10.61
CA VAL A 197 10.66 -13.56 -10.78
C VAL A 197 9.16 -13.53 -10.52
N ASN A 198 8.37 -13.57 -11.59
CA ASN A 198 6.91 -13.66 -11.52
C ASN A 198 6.44 -15.11 -11.27
N ASP A 199 7.18 -16.11 -11.75
CA ASP A 199 6.90 -17.54 -11.58
C ASP A 199 8.11 -18.23 -10.94
N LEU A 200 8.15 -18.25 -9.61
CA LEU A 200 9.18 -18.97 -8.85
C LEU A 200 8.73 -20.43 -8.68
N GLU A 201 9.48 -21.37 -9.27
CA GLU A 201 9.22 -22.78 -9.09
C GLU A 201 9.60 -23.20 -7.65
N ILE A 202 8.61 -23.23 -6.77
CA ILE A 202 8.77 -23.67 -5.38
C ILE A 202 8.61 -25.20 -5.31
N SER A 203 9.49 -25.83 -4.53
CA SER A 203 9.49 -27.28 -4.34
C SER A 203 9.66 -27.62 -2.87
N LYS A 204 9.42 -28.89 -2.53
CA LYS A 204 9.65 -29.39 -1.17
C LYS A 204 11.14 -29.26 -0.82
N LEU A 205 11.43 -28.51 0.24
CA LEU A 205 12.79 -28.26 0.68
C LEU A 205 13.31 -29.40 1.55
N ASN A 206 14.52 -29.87 1.24
CA ASN A 206 15.30 -30.64 2.20
C ASN A 206 16.06 -29.66 3.10
N MET A 207 15.39 -29.19 4.16
CA MET A 207 15.94 -28.15 5.04
C MET A 207 17.28 -28.54 5.67
N ARG A 208 17.49 -29.84 5.95
CA ARG A 208 18.75 -30.34 6.49
C ARG A 208 19.89 -30.20 5.48
N ALA A 209 19.66 -30.54 4.22
CA ALA A 209 20.66 -30.34 3.17
C ALA A 209 21.01 -28.86 3.02
N ILE A 210 19.99 -27.99 2.97
CA ILE A 210 20.17 -26.54 2.83
C ILE A 210 21.00 -25.95 3.99
N ILE A 211 20.72 -26.35 5.24
CA ILE A 211 21.51 -25.88 6.39
C ILE A 211 22.93 -26.44 6.33
N ASN A 212 23.14 -27.69 5.89
CA ASN A 212 24.47 -28.27 5.73
C ASN A 212 25.30 -27.51 4.68
N ASP A 213 24.69 -27.14 3.54
CA ASP A 213 25.35 -26.35 2.50
C ASP A 213 25.76 -24.97 3.05
N ALA A 214 24.89 -24.33 3.84
CA ALA A 214 25.21 -23.08 4.53
C ALA A 214 26.34 -23.24 5.55
N LEU A 215 26.39 -24.35 6.30
CA LEU A 215 27.48 -24.65 7.23
C LEU A 215 28.81 -24.91 6.51
N GLU A 216 28.78 -25.58 5.36
CA GLU A 216 29.99 -25.82 4.56
C GLU A 216 30.58 -24.49 4.05
N ARG A 217 29.72 -23.57 3.59
CA ARG A 217 30.15 -22.22 3.21
C ARG A 217 30.76 -21.42 4.36
N LEU A 218 30.26 -21.61 5.58
CA LEU A 218 30.70 -20.92 6.79
C LEU A 218 31.78 -21.70 7.58
N ALA A 219 32.30 -22.79 7.03
CA ALA A 219 33.27 -23.64 7.73
C ALA A 219 34.51 -22.87 8.24
N PRO A 220 35.11 -21.95 7.47
CA PRO A 220 36.25 -21.15 7.95
C PRO A 220 35.89 -20.31 9.18
N GLU A 221 34.77 -19.59 9.15
CA GLU A 221 34.31 -18.73 10.24
C GLU A 221 33.93 -19.53 11.49
N ILE A 222 33.32 -20.70 11.29
CA ILE A 222 33.00 -21.63 12.38
C ILE A 222 34.27 -22.10 13.08
N GLN A 223 35.29 -22.48 12.29
CA GLN A 223 36.56 -22.97 12.81
C GLN A 223 37.35 -21.85 13.52
N GLU A 224 37.39 -20.65 12.95
CA GLU A 224 38.07 -19.49 13.53
C GLU A 224 37.46 -19.07 14.88
N ALA A 225 36.13 -19.12 14.99
CA ALA A 225 35.41 -18.71 16.20
C ALA A 225 35.23 -19.82 17.26
N ASP A 226 35.67 -21.06 16.99
CA ASP A 226 35.31 -22.27 17.76
C ASP A 226 33.78 -22.39 18.00
N ALA A 227 33.00 -22.06 16.96
CA ALA A 227 31.55 -21.95 17.06
C ALA A 227 30.87 -23.31 17.21
N ARG A 228 29.90 -23.40 18.12
CA ARG A 228 29.10 -24.62 18.35
C ARG A 228 27.69 -24.43 17.84
N ILE A 229 27.32 -25.17 16.80
CA ILE A 229 26.00 -25.06 16.17
C ILE A 229 25.24 -26.37 16.41
N LYS A 230 24.07 -26.29 17.04
CA LYS A 230 23.18 -27.44 17.25
C LYS A 230 21.96 -27.35 16.35
N ILE A 231 21.73 -28.41 15.57
CA ILE A 231 20.60 -28.53 14.66
C ILE A 231 19.72 -29.71 15.13
N PRO A 232 18.41 -29.52 15.26
CA PRO A 232 17.50 -30.59 15.68
C PRO A 232 17.46 -31.72 14.65
N GLU A 233 17.32 -32.97 15.10
CA GLU A 233 17.28 -34.14 14.20
C GLU A 233 16.18 -34.03 13.14
N ARG A 234 15.01 -33.52 13.55
CA ARG A 234 13.85 -33.32 12.68
C ARG A 234 13.61 -31.84 12.43
N LEU A 235 13.53 -31.50 11.16
CA LEU A 235 13.09 -30.20 10.67
C LEU A 235 11.78 -30.41 9.91
N PRO A 236 10.82 -29.48 10.00
CA PRO A 236 9.54 -29.60 9.32
C PRO A 236 9.69 -29.45 7.80
N ASP A 237 8.77 -30.08 7.09
CA ASP A 237 8.67 -29.98 5.64
C ASP A 237 8.06 -28.63 5.25
N VAL A 238 8.72 -27.91 4.34
CA VAL A 238 8.24 -26.63 3.80
C VAL A 238 8.45 -26.57 2.29
N LEU A 239 7.63 -25.78 1.62
CA LEU A 239 7.79 -25.44 0.21
C LEU A 239 8.58 -24.14 0.09
N GLY A 240 9.47 -24.05 -0.88
CA GLY A 240 10.18 -22.82 -1.18
C GLY A 240 11.19 -22.99 -2.30
N TYR A 241 12.04 -21.98 -2.46
CA TYR A 241 13.14 -21.99 -3.42
C TYR A 241 14.46 -22.12 -2.69
N ALA A 242 15.10 -23.30 -2.81
CA ALA A 242 16.23 -23.69 -1.98
C ALA A 242 17.40 -22.67 -1.96
N PRO A 243 17.84 -22.08 -3.09
CA PRO A 243 18.97 -21.14 -3.08
C PRO A 243 18.74 -19.88 -2.25
N TRP A 244 17.50 -19.36 -2.22
CA TRP A 244 17.17 -18.19 -1.41
C TRP A 244 17.09 -18.53 0.07
N VAL A 245 16.53 -19.70 0.41
CA VAL A 245 16.48 -20.16 1.80
C VAL A 245 17.88 -20.46 2.33
N GLU A 246 18.77 -21.04 1.52
CA GLU A 246 20.20 -21.19 1.85
C GLU A 246 20.85 -19.84 2.16
N SER A 247 20.59 -18.82 1.32
CA SER A 247 21.14 -17.48 1.52
C SER A 247 20.69 -16.85 2.85
N VAL A 248 19.43 -17.09 3.24
CA VAL A 248 18.90 -16.65 4.55
C VAL A 248 19.62 -17.38 5.70
N TRP A 249 19.83 -18.69 5.59
CA TRP A 249 20.58 -19.45 6.60
C TRP A 249 22.02 -18.98 6.74
N VAL A 250 22.73 -18.76 5.62
CA VAL A 250 24.09 -18.20 5.64
C VAL A 250 24.11 -16.87 6.39
N ASN A 251 23.14 -15.99 6.13
CA ASN A 251 23.05 -14.69 6.81
C ASN A 251 22.85 -14.84 8.33
N TYR A 252 21.86 -15.62 8.77
CA TYR A 252 21.58 -15.78 10.20
C TYR A 252 22.68 -16.53 10.95
N LEU A 253 23.24 -17.58 10.35
CA LEU A 253 24.35 -18.33 10.95
C LEU A 253 25.61 -17.48 11.03
N SER A 254 25.96 -16.74 9.98
CA SER A 254 27.10 -15.80 9.98
C SER A 254 26.95 -14.76 11.09
N ASN A 255 25.75 -14.18 11.25
CA ASN A 255 25.47 -13.23 12.33
C ASN A 255 25.59 -13.88 13.70
N GLY A 256 25.07 -15.08 13.89
CA GLY A 256 25.18 -15.80 15.16
C GLY A 256 26.63 -16.19 15.49
N ILE A 257 27.47 -16.50 14.51
CA ILE A 257 28.91 -16.74 14.72
C ILE A 257 29.61 -15.43 15.13
N LYS A 258 29.33 -14.32 14.43
CA LYS A 258 29.96 -13.01 14.68
C LYS A 258 29.57 -12.40 16.03
N TYR A 259 28.31 -12.58 16.46
CA TYR A 259 27.73 -11.84 17.59
C TYR A 259 27.23 -12.74 18.74
N GLY A 260 27.33 -14.06 18.62
CA GLY A 260 26.78 -15.03 19.57
C GLY A 260 27.62 -15.32 20.83
N GLY A 261 28.65 -14.52 21.11
CA GLY A 261 29.56 -14.69 22.25
C GLY A 261 30.89 -15.34 21.89
N THR A 262 31.65 -15.80 22.90
CA THR A 262 33.01 -16.33 22.72
C THR A 262 33.27 -17.52 23.67
N PRO A 263 33.30 -18.78 23.18
CA PRO A 263 32.90 -19.18 21.83
C PRO A 263 31.38 -19.11 21.63
N PRO A 264 30.90 -18.78 20.43
CA PRO A 264 29.47 -18.65 20.15
C PRO A 264 28.79 -20.02 20.16
N THR A 265 27.59 -20.09 20.75
CA THR A 265 26.75 -21.31 20.75
C THR A 265 25.38 -21.02 20.15
N LEU A 266 25.12 -21.56 18.96
CA LEU A 266 23.89 -21.35 18.21
C LEU A 266 22.99 -22.59 18.30
N HIS A 267 21.68 -22.36 18.46
CA HIS A 267 20.65 -23.39 18.40
C HIS A 267 19.68 -23.07 17.27
N VAL A 268 19.56 -23.97 16.30
CA VAL A 268 18.56 -23.85 15.23
C VAL A 268 17.21 -24.37 15.75
N GLY A 269 16.17 -23.56 15.62
CA GLY A 269 14.81 -23.91 16.01
C GLY A 269 13.93 -24.24 14.82
N ALA A 270 12.76 -24.80 15.10
CA ALA A 270 11.62 -24.76 14.18
C ALA A 270 10.32 -24.88 14.97
N ALA A 271 9.32 -24.06 14.64
CA ALA A 271 7.98 -24.10 15.19
C ALA A 271 6.97 -23.93 14.06
N ALA A 272 5.98 -24.83 13.98
CA ALA A 272 4.87 -24.67 13.06
C ALA A 272 3.99 -23.52 13.55
N GLU A 273 3.77 -22.51 12.70
CA GLU A 273 2.94 -21.35 13.04
C GLU A 273 1.50 -21.57 12.57
N ASN A 274 1.32 -22.23 11.42
CA ASN A 274 0.03 -22.71 10.92
C ASN A 274 0.27 -23.82 9.86
N LYS A 275 -0.78 -24.28 9.16
CA LYS A 275 -0.68 -25.39 8.18
C LYS A 275 0.23 -25.13 6.98
N GLN A 276 0.62 -23.87 6.73
CA GLN A 276 1.41 -23.48 5.56
C GLN A 276 2.69 -22.71 5.90
N GLN A 277 2.89 -22.34 7.17
CA GLN A 277 4.03 -21.53 7.60
C GLN A 277 4.75 -22.19 8.77
N VAL A 278 6.07 -22.19 8.67
CA VAL A 278 6.99 -22.62 9.72
C VAL A 278 7.90 -21.45 10.03
N ARG A 279 8.07 -21.19 11.33
CA ARG A 279 9.11 -20.32 11.86
C ARG A 279 10.35 -21.16 12.16
N PHE A 280 11.51 -20.76 11.65
CA PHE A 280 12.80 -21.36 11.96
C PHE A 280 13.56 -20.50 12.97
#